data_AF-A0A9W8WBH9-F1
#
_entry.id   AF-A0A9W8WBH9-F1
#
_cell.length_a   1.000
_cell.length_b   1.000
_cell.length_c   1.000
_cell.angle_alpha   90.00
_cell.angle_beta   90.00
_cell.angle_gamma   90.00
#
_symmetry.space_group_name_H-M   'P 1'
#
loop_
_entity.id
_entity.type
_entity.pdbx_description
1 polymer ?
#
loop_
_entity_poly.entity_id
_entity_poly.type
_entity_poly.pdbx_seq_one_letter_code
_entity_poly.pdbx_strand_id
1 'polypeptide(L)'
;MQKRESSALPFDLRVNLVFPRPNETYRPVYPFPVVFAITGAAEAWPYQFNFRWWLEGNHSWPIRIDELPLASGDFPEETTFTNERFEPAAEPYYLIAGKGLVVNSTSTEWQLGWQLRIAQECEPGEYGSYYKAGHMNFSTSPNGSLPSMATTTGTPCPLEVMHLRFLENRTTPKNVTEYRYSNSCVVVTDQEGSGDPCKIDTGDKLKSLVTAKMLEIASCPTNQTWPDEKNLLGPESCSFLYPEPAEDAANILSHSMAFWAALGTFVFGFCVL
;
A
#
# COMPACT_ATOMS: atom_id res chain seq x y z
N MET A 1 -24.37 10.31 -7.73
CA MET A 1 -23.83 11.46 -6.97
C MET A 1 -24.80 11.96 -5.90
N GLN A 2 -24.83 11.29 -4.74
CA GLN A 2 -25.43 11.89 -3.55
C GLN A 2 -24.41 12.90 -3.01
N LYS A 3 -24.73 14.19 -3.13
CA LYS A 3 -23.88 15.31 -2.74
C LYS A 3 -23.72 15.27 -1.21
N ARG A 4 -22.62 14.72 -0.69
CA ARG A 4 -22.24 14.96 0.71
C ARG A 4 -22.14 16.48 0.87
N GLU A 5 -22.88 17.02 1.83
CA GLU A 5 -22.67 18.40 2.25
C GLU A 5 -21.23 18.52 2.76
N SER A 6 -20.53 19.56 2.31
CA SER A 6 -19.20 19.91 2.84
C SER A 6 -19.25 19.87 4.36
N SER A 7 -18.26 19.23 4.99
CA SER A 7 -18.05 19.37 6.43
C SER A 7 -17.91 20.84 6.83
N ALA A 8 -18.09 21.13 8.12
CA ALA A 8 -17.81 22.45 8.66
C ALA A 8 -16.31 22.75 8.50
N LEU A 9 -15.99 23.75 7.69
CA LEU A 9 -14.65 24.32 7.57
C LEU A 9 -14.37 25.22 8.79
N PRO A 10 -13.11 25.35 9.26
CA PRO A 10 -11.91 24.71 8.72
C PRO A 10 -11.70 23.28 9.25
N PHE A 11 -11.01 22.44 8.47
CA PHE A 11 -10.55 21.11 8.90
C PHE A 11 -9.14 20.81 8.37
N ASP A 12 -8.48 19.79 8.94
CA ASP A 12 -7.13 19.39 8.55
C ASP A 12 -7.15 18.02 7.87
N LEU A 13 -6.53 17.92 6.69
CA LEU A 13 -6.12 16.65 6.07
C LEU A 13 -4.65 16.41 6.43
N ARG A 14 -4.36 15.27 7.06
CA ARG A 14 -2.99 14.90 7.44
C ARG A 14 -2.64 13.53 6.92
N VAL A 15 -1.41 13.38 6.44
CA VAL A 15 -0.85 12.09 6.03
C VAL A 15 0.39 11.83 6.87
N ASN A 16 0.37 10.71 7.56
CA ASN A 16 1.43 10.30 8.47
C ASN A 16 2.00 8.97 8.01
N LEU A 17 3.30 8.93 7.78
CA LEU A 17 4.03 7.73 7.45
C LEU A 17 4.31 6.95 8.75
N VAL A 18 3.67 5.79 8.86
CA VAL A 18 3.86 4.87 9.99
C VAL A 18 5.07 3.98 9.73
N PHE A 19 5.21 3.51 8.49
CA PHE A 19 6.32 2.64 8.06
C PHE A 19 6.53 2.72 6.54
N PRO A 20 7.78 2.64 6.03
CA PRO A 20 9.06 2.61 6.75
C PRO A 20 9.38 3.93 7.45
N ARG A 21 10.38 3.92 8.33
CA ARG A 21 10.86 5.13 9.04
C ARG A 21 12.13 5.67 8.38
N PRO A 22 12.33 6.99 8.41
CA PRO A 22 13.50 7.61 7.79
C PRO A 22 14.79 7.16 8.47
N ASN A 23 15.82 6.89 7.67
CA ASN A 23 17.16 6.52 8.12
C ASN A 23 17.21 5.23 8.97
N GLU A 24 16.20 4.37 8.89
CA GLU A 24 16.24 3.03 9.48
C GLU A 24 16.69 1.99 8.46
N THR A 25 17.30 0.92 8.97
CA THR A 25 17.72 -0.23 8.17
C THR A 25 16.88 -1.44 8.50
N TYR A 26 16.12 -1.94 7.52
CA TYR A 26 15.23 -3.09 7.69
C TYR A 26 15.80 -4.36 7.09
N ARG A 27 15.31 -5.52 7.55
CA ARG A 27 15.50 -6.76 6.82
C ARG A 27 14.62 -6.77 5.58
N PRO A 28 15.12 -7.28 4.44
CA PRO A 28 14.28 -7.55 3.28
C PRO A 28 13.35 -8.71 3.61
N VAL A 29 12.08 -8.42 3.86
CA VAL A 29 11.03 -9.41 4.13
C VAL A 29 9.98 -9.38 3.04
N TYR A 30 9.28 -10.50 2.83
CA TYR A 30 8.16 -10.57 1.91
C TYR A 30 6.82 -10.72 2.65
N PRO A 31 5.78 -9.97 2.24
CA PRO A 31 5.83 -8.71 1.50
C PRO A 31 6.43 -7.61 2.39
N PHE A 32 7.13 -6.64 1.82
CA PHE A 32 7.61 -5.47 2.56
C PHE A 32 6.48 -4.44 2.67
N PRO A 33 6.12 -3.96 3.87
CA PRO A 33 4.96 -3.09 4.02
C PRO A 33 5.32 -1.62 3.74
N VAL A 34 4.34 -0.87 3.28
CA VAL A 34 4.31 0.59 3.25
C VAL A 34 2.99 1.00 3.88
N VAL A 35 3.05 1.79 4.95
CA VAL A 35 1.90 2.09 5.81
C VAL A 35 1.81 3.58 6.06
N PHE A 36 0.71 4.18 5.58
CA PHE A 36 0.33 5.55 5.91
C PHE A 36 -0.96 5.56 6.72
N ALA A 37 -1.08 6.51 7.64
CA ALA A 37 -2.30 6.87 8.33
C ALA A 37 -2.76 8.24 7.83
N ILE A 38 -3.98 8.31 7.33
CA ILE A 38 -4.58 9.52 6.75
C ILE A 38 -5.75 9.94 7.64
N THR A 39 -5.72 11.19 8.10
CA THR A 39 -6.82 11.77 8.87
C THR A 39 -7.45 12.94 8.14
N GLY A 40 -8.77 13.12 8.28
CA GLY A 40 -9.53 14.14 7.56
C GLY A 40 -9.85 13.75 6.11
N ALA A 41 -9.74 12.46 5.78
CA ALA A 41 -9.94 11.96 4.42
C ALA A 41 -11.43 12.03 4.03
N ALA A 42 -12.33 11.75 4.97
CA ALA A 42 -13.77 11.78 4.75
C ALA A 42 -14.26 13.20 4.42
N GLU A 43 -13.69 14.21 5.10
CA GLU A 43 -13.95 15.64 4.91
C GLU A 43 -13.31 16.17 3.63
N ALA A 44 -12.10 15.69 3.28
CA ALA A 44 -11.41 16.07 2.06
C ALA A 44 -12.03 15.44 0.79
N TRP A 45 -12.80 14.36 0.93
CA TRP A 45 -13.36 13.58 -0.18
C TRP A 45 -14.09 14.41 -1.26
N PRO A 46 -14.99 15.36 -0.91
CA PRO A 46 -15.71 16.18 -1.90
C PRO A 46 -14.79 17.05 -2.77
N TYR A 47 -13.55 17.29 -2.33
CA TYR A 47 -12.56 18.10 -3.05
C TYR A 47 -11.64 17.27 -3.96
N GLN A 48 -11.93 15.96 -4.09
CA GLN A 48 -11.21 15.03 -4.99
C GLN A 48 -9.70 15.05 -4.74
N PHE A 49 -9.30 14.81 -3.49
CA PHE A 49 -7.89 14.66 -3.18
C PHE A 49 -7.34 13.34 -3.73
N ASN A 50 -6.10 13.34 -4.19
CA ASN A 50 -5.37 12.13 -4.55
C ASN A 50 -3.99 12.16 -3.87
N PHE A 51 -3.65 11.06 -3.22
CA PHE A 51 -2.38 10.81 -2.59
C PHE A 51 -1.72 9.62 -3.28
N ARG A 52 -0.56 9.84 -3.90
CA ARG A 52 0.22 8.80 -4.55
C ARG A 52 1.53 8.61 -3.82
N TRP A 53 2.01 7.38 -3.78
CA TRP A 53 3.32 7.04 -3.26
C TRP A 53 4.08 6.16 -4.24
N TRP A 54 5.41 6.20 -4.16
CA TRP A 54 6.29 5.32 -4.90
C TRP A 54 7.49 4.92 -4.05
N LEU A 55 8.01 3.72 -4.31
CA LEU A 55 9.17 3.15 -3.69
C LEU A 55 10.17 2.80 -4.79
N GLU A 56 11.37 3.37 -4.70
CA GLU A 56 12.44 3.21 -5.68
C GLU A 56 13.73 2.73 -4.98
N GLY A 57 14.38 1.71 -5.52
CA GLY A 57 15.68 1.24 -5.03
C GLY A 57 16.85 1.98 -5.69
N ASN A 58 17.98 2.07 -5.00
CA ASN A 58 19.21 2.60 -5.60
C ASN A 58 19.64 1.76 -6.80
N HIS A 59 20.20 2.46 -7.76
CA HIS A 59 20.47 1.91 -9.07
C HIS A 59 21.78 2.55 -9.57
N SER A 60 22.68 1.74 -10.13
CA SER A 60 23.96 2.20 -10.67
C SER A 60 23.80 2.52 -12.16
N TRP A 61 24.23 3.69 -12.62
CA TRP A 61 24.23 3.97 -14.06
C TRP A 61 25.25 3.09 -14.80
N PRO A 62 24.96 2.63 -16.03
CA PRO A 62 23.70 2.75 -16.75
C PRO A 62 22.73 1.61 -16.40
N ILE A 63 21.48 1.95 -16.06
CA ILE A 63 20.37 0.99 -15.94
C ILE A 63 19.35 1.25 -17.03
N ARG A 64 18.78 0.16 -17.57
CA ARG A 64 17.63 0.28 -18.45
C ARG A 64 16.41 0.65 -17.59
N ILE A 65 15.63 1.65 -17.98
CA ILE A 65 14.51 2.19 -17.17
C ILE A 65 13.50 1.10 -16.75
N ASP A 66 13.37 0.04 -17.54
CA ASP A 66 12.57 -1.16 -17.29
C ASP A 66 13.10 -2.07 -16.16
N GLU A 67 14.37 -1.91 -15.75
CA GLU A 67 15.00 -2.66 -14.66
C GLU A 67 14.99 -1.87 -13.33
N LEU A 68 14.46 -0.64 -13.31
CA LEU A 68 14.35 0.14 -12.08
C LEU A 68 13.42 -0.57 -11.10
N PRO A 69 13.90 -0.93 -9.89
CA PRO A 69 13.03 -1.48 -8.88
C PRO A 69 12.09 -0.38 -8.41
N LEU A 70 10.90 -0.34 -9.00
CA LEU A 70 9.87 0.68 -8.75
C LEU A 70 8.54 0.01 -8.38
N ALA A 71 7.97 0.42 -7.26
CA ALA A 71 6.60 0.12 -6.89
C ALA A 71 5.86 1.42 -6.61
N SER A 72 4.56 1.45 -6.90
CA SER A 72 3.72 2.59 -6.54
C SER A 72 2.33 2.16 -6.14
N GLY A 73 1.57 3.12 -5.62
CA GLY A 73 0.15 3.00 -5.36
C GLY A 73 -0.48 4.37 -5.14
N ASP A 74 -1.80 4.40 -5.24
CA ASP A 74 -2.59 5.61 -5.22
C ASP A 74 -3.73 5.48 -4.20
N PHE A 75 -4.12 6.62 -3.64
CA PHE A 75 -5.25 6.73 -2.74
C PHE A 75 -6.06 8.01 -2.99
N PRO A 76 -7.37 7.91 -3.15
CA PRO A 76 -8.07 6.66 -3.44
C PRO A 76 -7.58 6.07 -4.79
N GLU A 77 -7.74 4.77 -4.99
CA GLU A 77 -7.33 4.11 -6.24
C GLU A 77 -8.11 4.73 -7.41
N GLU A 78 -7.47 5.02 -8.55
CA GLU A 78 -8.10 5.79 -9.64
C GLU A 78 -9.47 5.22 -10.09
N THR A 79 -9.63 3.89 -10.04
CA THR A 79 -10.86 3.16 -10.37
C THR A 79 -12.01 3.39 -9.38
N THR A 80 -11.74 3.96 -8.21
CA THR A 80 -12.76 4.20 -7.18
C THR A 80 -13.45 5.56 -7.34
N PHE A 81 -12.81 6.55 -7.97
CA PHE A 81 -13.46 7.81 -8.33
C PHE A 81 -14.58 7.62 -9.35
N THR A 82 -14.45 6.64 -10.25
CA THR A 82 -15.44 6.36 -11.30
C THR A 82 -16.64 5.56 -10.80
N ASN A 83 -16.48 4.83 -9.70
CA ASN A 83 -17.49 3.88 -9.22
C ASN A 83 -18.36 4.38 -8.05
N GLU A 84 -18.18 5.63 -7.58
CA GLU A 84 -18.89 6.21 -6.40
C GLU A 84 -18.80 5.35 -5.10
N ARG A 85 -17.90 4.36 -5.07
CA ARG A 85 -17.94 3.25 -4.08
C ARG A 85 -17.03 3.43 -2.87
N PHE A 86 -16.21 4.47 -2.85
CA PHE A 86 -15.26 4.66 -1.79
C PHE A 86 -15.61 5.89 -0.97
N GLU A 87 -16.07 5.68 0.26
CA GLU A 87 -16.08 6.69 1.30
C GLU A 87 -15.14 6.19 2.40
N PRO A 88 -14.13 6.96 2.82
CA PRO A 88 -13.36 6.61 4.01
C PRO A 88 -14.33 6.50 5.20
N ALA A 89 -14.67 5.27 5.58
CA ALA A 89 -15.70 5.01 6.58
C ALA A 89 -15.17 5.11 8.03
N ALA A 90 -13.84 5.10 8.20
CA ALA A 90 -13.19 5.12 9.51
C ALA A 90 -11.94 6.01 9.51
N GLU A 91 -11.80 6.78 10.58
CA GLU A 91 -10.67 7.66 10.87
C GLU A 91 -9.82 7.06 12.02
N PRO A 92 -8.48 7.09 11.95
CA PRO A 92 -7.68 7.36 10.75
C PRO A 92 -7.88 6.26 9.70
N TYR A 93 -7.81 6.63 8.43
CA TYR A 93 -7.74 5.67 7.33
C TYR A 93 -6.31 5.16 7.19
N TYR A 94 -6.11 3.84 7.22
CA TYR A 94 -4.79 3.25 7.00
C TYR A 94 -4.64 2.79 5.54
N LEU A 95 -3.70 3.38 4.82
CA LEU A 95 -3.21 2.84 3.56
C LEU A 95 -2.13 1.82 3.86
N ILE A 96 -2.42 0.54 3.61
CA ILE A 96 -1.49 -0.57 3.84
C ILE A 96 -1.22 -1.25 2.51
N ALA A 97 0.02 -1.14 2.04
CA ALA A 97 0.50 -1.82 0.83
C ALA A 97 1.63 -2.78 1.17
N GLY A 98 1.64 -3.95 0.54
CA GLY A 98 2.74 -4.92 0.62
C GLY A 98 3.39 -5.10 -0.74
N LYS A 99 4.72 -5.05 -0.81
CA LYS A 99 5.47 -5.17 -2.07
C LYS A 99 6.57 -6.21 -1.95
N GLY A 100 6.70 -7.05 -2.98
CA GLY A 100 7.81 -8.02 -3.08
C GLY A 100 9.11 -7.42 -3.59
N LEU A 101 9.08 -6.15 -3.99
CA LEU A 101 10.21 -5.48 -4.62
C LEU A 101 11.47 -5.49 -3.76
N VAL A 102 11.31 -5.32 -2.44
CA VAL A 102 12.43 -5.18 -1.51
C VAL A 102 13.19 -6.49 -1.31
N VAL A 103 12.51 -7.64 -1.34
CA VAL A 103 13.16 -8.96 -1.20
C VAL A 103 13.79 -9.44 -2.51
N ASN A 104 13.26 -9.01 -3.65
CA ASN A 104 13.69 -9.45 -4.99
C ASN A 104 14.75 -8.52 -5.62
N SER A 105 15.21 -7.50 -4.90
CA SER A 105 16.16 -6.52 -5.41
C SER A 105 17.54 -6.66 -4.77
N THR A 106 18.58 -6.29 -5.52
CA THR A 106 19.94 -6.12 -4.99
C THR A 106 20.16 -4.74 -4.35
N SER A 107 19.18 -3.83 -4.45
CA SER A 107 19.25 -2.50 -3.86
C SER A 107 19.29 -2.57 -2.34
N THR A 108 20.22 -1.84 -1.75
CA THR A 108 20.35 -1.72 -0.28
C THR A 108 19.87 -0.37 0.23
N GLU A 109 19.68 0.60 -0.65
CA GLU A 109 19.18 1.93 -0.32
C GLU A 109 17.87 2.15 -1.08
N TRP A 110 16.89 2.74 -0.42
CA TRP A 110 15.55 2.93 -0.94
C TRP A 110 15.07 4.34 -0.70
N GLN A 111 14.39 4.90 -1.70
CA GLN A 111 13.66 6.15 -1.60
C GLN A 111 12.16 5.85 -1.61
N LEU A 112 11.46 6.30 -0.57
CA LEU A 112 10.01 6.36 -0.55
C LEU A 112 9.59 7.80 -0.85
N GLY A 113 8.93 8.01 -1.99
CA GLY A 113 8.36 9.30 -2.37
C GLY A 113 6.84 9.31 -2.28
N TRP A 114 6.28 10.50 -2.20
CA TRP A 114 4.84 10.73 -2.17
C TRP A 114 4.45 12.07 -2.78
N GLN A 115 3.20 12.17 -3.22
CA GLN A 115 2.58 13.39 -3.70
C GLN A 115 1.12 13.47 -3.26
N LEU A 116 0.65 14.67 -2.95
CA LEU A 116 -0.74 15.01 -2.66
C LEU A 116 -1.23 16.04 -3.67
N ARG A 117 -2.41 15.81 -4.23
CA ARG A 117 -3.09 16.70 -5.17
C ARG A 117 -4.51 17.00 -4.69
N ILE A 118 -4.95 18.26 -4.76
CA ILE A 118 -6.37 18.65 -4.57
C ILE A 118 -6.89 19.25 -5.88
N ALA A 119 -7.89 18.60 -6.49
CA ALA A 119 -8.39 19.04 -7.79
C ALA A 119 -9.27 20.31 -7.71
N GLN A 120 -10.01 20.51 -6.63
CA GLN A 120 -10.97 21.62 -6.48
C GLN A 120 -10.40 22.87 -5.79
N GLU A 121 -9.12 23.17 -5.95
CA GLU A 121 -8.51 24.31 -5.27
C GLU A 121 -8.86 25.67 -5.92
N CYS A 122 -8.98 26.74 -5.13
CA CYS A 122 -9.43 28.05 -5.62
C CYS A 122 -8.34 28.88 -6.30
N GLU A 123 -7.09 28.76 -5.87
CA GLU A 123 -5.94 29.47 -6.41
C GLU A 123 -4.89 28.45 -6.87
N PRO A 124 -5.28 27.52 -7.76
CA PRO A 124 -4.39 26.47 -8.20
C PRO A 124 -3.11 27.08 -8.76
N GLY A 125 -1.98 26.51 -8.36
CA GLY A 125 -0.70 26.79 -9.00
C GLY A 125 -0.72 26.46 -10.50
N GLU A 126 0.45 26.46 -11.11
CA GLU A 126 0.64 26.28 -12.56
C GLU A 126 -0.11 25.05 -13.16
N TYR A 127 -0.39 24.02 -12.36
CA TYR A 127 -1.00 22.76 -12.78
C TYR A 127 -2.52 22.67 -12.58
N GLY A 128 -3.21 23.78 -12.31
CA GLY A 128 -4.67 23.76 -12.16
C GLY A 128 -5.17 22.97 -10.94
N SER A 129 -4.29 22.66 -9.99
CA SER A 129 -4.60 22.01 -8.72
C SER A 129 -3.54 22.35 -7.66
N TYR A 130 -3.90 22.24 -6.37
CA TYR A 130 -2.89 22.22 -5.32
C TYR A 130 -2.04 20.96 -5.48
N TYR A 131 -0.73 21.10 -5.32
CA TYR A 131 0.24 20.03 -5.46
C TYR A 131 1.35 20.16 -4.42
N LYS A 132 1.64 19.07 -3.70
CA LYS A 132 2.81 18.96 -2.82
C LYS A 132 3.41 17.57 -2.96
N ALA A 133 4.74 17.49 -2.94
CA ALA A 133 5.46 16.23 -2.98
C ALA A 133 6.60 16.21 -1.96
N GLY A 134 7.02 15.01 -1.58
CA GLY A 134 8.12 14.78 -0.66
C GLY A 134 8.72 13.40 -0.86
N HIS A 135 9.85 13.16 -0.21
CA HIS A 135 10.48 11.85 -0.18
C HIS A 135 11.29 11.67 1.10
N MET A 136 11.60 10.42 1.43
CA MET A 136 12.53 10.05 2.47
C MET A 136 13.30 8.79 2.07
N ASN A 137 14.41 8.52 2.73
CA ASN A 137 15.24 7.36 2.45
C ASN A 137 15.27 6.39 3.66
N PHE A 138 15.40 5.11 3.36
CA PHE A 138 15.69 4.03 4.30
C PHE A 138 16.59 3.00 3.61
N SER A 139 17.16 2.07 4.36
CA SER A 139 18.03 1.05 3.80
C SER A 139 17.60 -0.36 4.17
N THR A 140 18.18 -1.35 3.49
CA THR A 140 17.95 -2.77 3.77
C THR A 140 19.24 -3.54 3.93
N SER A 141 19.25 -4.46 4.89
CA SER A 141 20.38 -5.34 5.19
C SER A 141 19.87 -6.64 5.79
N PRO A 142 20.53 -7.80 5.56
CA PRO A 142 20.20 -9.04 6.26
C PRO A 142 20.21 -8.90 7.79
N ASN A 143 21.02 -7.97 8.31
CA ASN A 143 21.14 -7.68 9.75
C ASN A 143 20.24 -6.53 10.23
N GLY A 144 19.37 -5.99 9.37
CA GLY A 144 18.44 -4.92 9.74
C GLY A 144 17.40 -5.34 10.77
N SER A 145 16.54 -4.41 11.17
CA SER A 145 15.38 -4.69 12.01
C SER A 145 14.24 -5.30 11.20
N LEU A 146 13.42 -6.14 11.82
CA LEU A 146 12.17 -6.57 11.17
C LEU A 146 11.17 -5.40 11.12
N PRO A 147 10.33 -5.32 10.08
CA PRO A 147 9.23 -4.39 10.08
C PRO A 147 8.36 -4.53 11.32
N SER A 148 8.12 -3.40 11.99
CA SER A 148 7.28 -3.33 13.17
C SER A 148 6.48 -2.04 13.15
N MET A 149 5.17 -2.17 13.39
CA MET A 149 4.27 -1.02 13.54
C MET A 149 4.25 -0.50 14.98
N ALA A 150 4.73 -1.31 15.94
CA ALA A 150 4.55 -1.04 17.36
C ALA A 150 5.35 0.18 17.81
N THR A 151 4.68 1.02 18.59
CA THR A 151 5.30 2.00 19.48
C THR A 151 5.61 1.31 20.81
N THR A 152 6.79 0.73 20.95
CA THR A 152 7.35 0.51 22.29
C THR A 152 7.76 1.85 22.88
N THR A 153 7.83 1.94 24.21
CA THR A 153 8.39 3.11 24.89
C THR A 153 9.78 3.42 24.31
N GLY A 154 9.89 4.53 23.57
CA GLY A 154 11.11 4.94 22.88
C GLY A 154 11.07 4.86 21.34
N THR A 155 10.02 4.32 20.72
CA THR A 155 9.88 4.38 19.25
C THR A 155 9.39 5.77 18.83
N PRO A 156 9.99 6.41 17.80
CA PRO A 156 9.51 7.71 17.34
C PRO A 156 8.05 7.64 16.89
N CYS A 157 7.32 8.76 16.99
CA CYS A 157 5.97 8.86 16.44
C CYS A 157 6.00 8.68 14.90
N PRO A 158 4.86 8.36 14.27
CA PRO A 158 4.74 8.46 12.82
C PRO A 158 5.30 9.78 12.29
N LEU A 159 5.87 9.76 11.08
CA LEU A 159 6.36 10.97 10.44
C LEU A 159 5.19 11.66 9.74
N GLU A 160 4.84 12.88 10.16
CA GLU A 160 3.89 13.70 9.41
C GLU A 160 4.54 14.13 8.09
N VAL A 161 4.06 13.56 6.99
CA VAL A 161 4.60 13.80 5.64
C VAL A 161 3.79 14.85 4.88
N MET A 162 2.55 15.10 5.30
CA MET A 162 1.67 16.16 4.79
C MET A 162 0.73 16.65 5.88
N HIS A 163 0.57 17.98 5.96
CA HIS A 163 -0.52 18.65 6.67
C HIS A 163 -1.09 19.71 5.74
N LEU A 164 -2.37 19.60 5.41
CA LEU A 164 -3.10 20.57 4.61
C LEU A 164 -4.38 21.01 5.34
N ARG A 165 -4.53 22.30 5.57
CA ARG A 165 -5.74 22.87 6.18
C ARG A 165 -6.68 23.36 5.09
N PHE A 166 -7.94 22.93 5.15
CA PHE A 166 -9.04 23.40 4.32
C PHE A 166 -9.72 24.54 5.07
N LEU A 167 -9.74 25.75 4.48
CA LEU A 167 -10.13 26.98 5.17
C LEU A 167 -11.57 27.40 4.90
N GLU A 168 -11.93 27.50 3.62
CA GLU A 168 -13.24 28.00 3.21
C GLU A 168 -13.57 27.55 1.78
N ASN A 169 -14.86 27.44 1.50
CA ASN A 169 -15.38 27.23 0.15
C ASN A 169 -15.68 28.57 -0.51
N ARG A 170 -15.20 28.75 -1.74
CA ARG A 170 -15.56 29.90 -2.57
C ARG A 170 -16.31 29.45 -3.82
N THR A 171 -17.07 30.39 -4.37
CA THR A 171 -17.64 30.20 -5.71
C THR A 171 -16.53 30.39 -6.73
N THR A 172 -16.36 29.43 -7.64
CA THR A 172 -15.28 29.51 -8.62
C THR A 172 -15.54 30.69 -9.58
N PRO A 173 -14.57 31.60 -9.81
CA PRO A 173 -14.73 32.73 -10.73
C PRO A 173 -15.07 32.28 -12.16
N LYS A 174 -16.10 32.85 -12.79
CA LYS A 174 -16.62 32.39 -14.11
C LYS A 174 -15.58 32.28 -15.23
N ASN A 175 -14.47 33.01 -15.14
CA ASN A 175 -13.38 33.07 -16.13
C ASN A 175 -12.40 31.89 -16.07
N VAL A 176 -12.42 31.05 -15.03
CA VAL A 176 -11.60 29.83 -14.95
C VAL A 176 -12.34 28.69 -15.67
N THR A 177 -11.87 28.29 -16.85
CA THR A 177 -12.56 27.32 -17.74
C THR A 177 -11.84 25.99 -17.91
N GLU A 178 -10.54 25.91 -17.65
CA GLU A 178 -9.75 24.68 -17.76
C GLU A 178 -9.86 23.84 -16.47
N TYR A 179 -10.06 22.52 -16.61
CA TYR A 179 -10.06 21.52 -15.52
C TYR A 179 -11.13 21.66 -14.41
N ARG A 180 -12.32 22.20 -14.72
CA ARG A 180 -13.45 22.26 -13.77
C ARG A 180 -14.18 20.93 -13.59
N TYR A 181 -14.40 20.53 -12.33
CA TYR A 181 -15.39 19.49 -11.99
C TYR A 181 -16.51 19.97 -11.05
N SER A 182 -16.45 21.22 -10.54
CA SER A 182 -17.49 21.81 -9.68
C SER A 182 -17.65 23.34 -9.87
N ASN A 183 -18.76 23.88 -9.39
CA ASN A 183 -19.02 25.33 -9.28
C ASN A 183 -18.47 25.96 -7.98
N SER A 184 -17.92 25.12 -7.08
CA SER A 184 -17.28 25.53 -5.84
C SER A 184 -15.82 25.06 -5.86
N CYS A 185 -14.93 25.90 -5.33
CA CYS A 185 -13.55 25.55 -5.06
C CYS A 185 -13.27 25.72 -3.56
N VAL A 186 -12.16 25.16 -3.08
CA VAL A 186 -11.70 25.28 -1.69
C VAL A 186 -10.38 26.04 -1.60
N VAL A 187 -10.26 26.88 -0.58
CA VAL A 187 -8.99 27.50 -0.21
C VAL A 187 -8.27 26.57 0.76
N VAL A 188 -7.03 26.21 0.44
CA VAL A 188 -6.18 25.38 1.28
C VAL A 188 -4.91 26.12 1.67
N THR A 189 -4.34 25.77 2.82
CA THR A 189 -3.03 26.27 3.25
C THR A 189 -2.21 25.16 3.87
N ASP A 190 -0.91 25.17 3.59
CA ASP A 190 0.07 24.31 4.26
C ASP A 190 0.79 25.02 5.42
N GLN A 191 0.41 26.28 5.72
CA GLN A 191 0.89 27.02 6.87
C GLN A 191 0.12 26.64 8.15
N GLU A 192 0.88 26.12 9.11
CA GLU A 192 0.58 26.01 10.54
C GLU A 192 -0.74 25.31 10.92
N GLY A 193 -0.71 23.99 10.84
CA GLY A 193 -0.93 23.21 12.05
C GLY A 193 0.28 22.31 12.28
N SER A 194 0.68 22.14 13.54
CA SER A 194 1.42 20.95 13.93
C SER A 194 0.36 19.92 14.26
N GLY A 195 0.17 18.93 13.40
CA GLY A 195 -0.48 17.72 13.88
C GLY A 195 0.30 17.14 15.05
N ASP A 196 -0.37 16.34 15.86
CA ASP A 196 0.31 15.49 16.84
C ASP A 196 0.31 14.07 16.25
N PRO A 197 1.34 13.70 15.47
CA PRO A 197 1.41 12.38 14.86
C PRO A 197 1.41 11.26 15.90
N CYS A 198 1.79 11.56 17.15
CA CYS A 198 1.81 10.60 18.24
C CYS A 198 0.40 10.19 18.71
N LYS A 199 -0.66 10.92 18.32
CA LYS A 199 -2.05 10.53 18.60
C LYS A 199 -2.56 9.42 17.69
N ILE A 200 -1.84 9.09 16.62
CA ILE A 200 -2.21 8.00 15.73
C ILE A 200 -1.94 6.70 16.45
N ASP A 201 -3.02 5.93 16.67
CA ASP A 201 -2.91 4.61 17.26
C ASP A 201 -2.11 3.70 16.32
N THR A 202 -0.91 3.35 16.75
CA THR A 202 0.00 2.41 16.07
C THR A 202 0.10 1.10 16.85
N GLY A 203 -0.83 0.87 17.78
CA GLY A 203 -0.88 -0.30 18.64
C GLY A 203 -1.36 -1.57 17.95
N ASP A 204 -1.86 -2.50 18.76
CA ASP A 204 -2.16 -3.88 18.33
C ASP A 204 -3.18 -3.98 17.20
N LYS A 205 -4.11 -3.02 17.11
CA LYS A 205 -5.09 -2.96 16.02
C LYS A 205 -4.41 -2.74 14.67
N LEU A 206 -3.54 -1.74 14.56
CA LEU A 206 -2.82 -1.47 13.30
C LEU A 206 -1.89 -2.62 12.96
N LYS A 207 -1.18 -3.16 13.96
CA LYS A 207 -0.35 -4.36 13.77
C LYS A 207 -1.15 -5.52 13.18
N SER A 208 -2.34 -5.79 13.72
CA SER A 208 -3.22 -6.86 13.22
C SER A 208 -3.69 -6.60 11.80
N LEU A 209 -4.04 -5.36 11.45
CA LEU A 209 -4.43 -4.98 10.08
C LEU A 209 -3.26 -5.17 9.09
N VAL A 210 -2.05 -4.75 9.47
CA VAL A 210 -0.86 -4.92 8.63
C VAL A 210 -0.53 -6.39 8.46
N THR A 211 -0.47 -7.17 9.54
CA THR A 211 -0.23 -8.63 9.47
C THR A 211 -1.25 -9.31 8.57
N ALA A 212 -2.55 -9.05 8.76
CA ALA A 212 -3.59 -9.64 7.93
C ALA A 212 -3.41 -9.27 6.45
N LYS A 213 -3.10 -8.00 6.14
CA LYS A 213 -2.91 -7.56 4.75
C LYS A 213 -1.65 -8.17 4.12
N MET A 214 -0.57 -8.32 4.88
CA MET A 214 0.65 -8.94 4.36
C MET A 214 0.46 -10.44 4.08
N LEU A 215 -0.27 -11.15 4.96
CA LEU A 215 -0.63 -12.55 4.73
C LEU A 215 -1.58 -12.70 3.53
N GLU A 216 -2.55 -11.80 3.38
CA GLU A 216 -3.43 -11.76 2.20
C GLU A 216 -2.62 -11.60 0.91
N ILE A 217 -1.71 -10.62 0.86
CA ILE A 217 -0.85 -10.36 -0.32
C ILE A 217 0.06 -11.56 -0.62
N ALA A 218 0.56 -12.23 0.41
CA ALA A 218 1.38 -13.42 0.26
C ALA A 218 0.57 -14.71 0.01
N SER A 219 -0.77 -14.61 -0.05
CA SER A 219 -1.67 -15.77 -0.18
C SER A 219 -1.42 -16.84 0.90
N CYS A 220 -1.16 -16.38 2.12
CA CYS A 220 -0.91 -17.22 3.29
C CYS A 220 -2.19 -17.42 4.11
N PRO A 221 -2.32 -18.56 4.82
CA PRO A 221 -3.36 -18.72 5.83
C PRO A 221 -3.29 -17.64 6.92
N THR A 222 -4.45 -17.17 7.38
CA THR A 222 -4.57 -16.08 8.38
C THR A 222 -4.09 -16.45 9.78
N ASN A 223 -3.85 -17.74 10.05
CA ASN A 223 -3.32 -18.23 11.33
C ASN A 223 -1.79 -18.16 11.43
N GLN A 224 -1.11 -17.70 10.38
CA GLN A 224 0.34 -17.52 10.36
C GLN A 224 0.75 -16.18 10.98
N THR A 225 2.04 -16.01 11.22
CA THR A 225 2.62 -14.74 11.66
C THR A 225 3.33 -14.05 10.50
N TRP A 226 3.29 -12.72 10.49
CA TRP A 226 4.07 -11.90 9.59
C TRP A 226 4.72 -10.75 10.39
N PRO A 227 6.01 -10.40 10.14
CA PRO A 227 6.95 -11.09 9.25
C PRO A 227 7.43 -12.42 9.84
N ASP A 228 7.51 -13.47 9.02
CA ASP A 228 8.09 -14.77 9.41
C ASP A 228 9.53 -14.86 8.88
N GLU A 229 10.51 -14.85 9.79
CA GLU A 229 11.95 -14.93 9.46
C GLU A 229 12.36 -16.19 8.71
N LYS A 230 11.59 -17.28 8.84
CA LYS A 230 11.96 -18.60 8.29
C LYS A 230 11.26 -18.93 7.00
N ASN A 231 10.04 -18.45 6.82
CA ASN A 231 9.10 -19.03 5.86
C ASN A 231 8.56 -18.03 4.82
N LEU A 232 8.84 -16.73 4.90
CA LEU A 232 8.33 -15.74 3.94
C LEU A 232 9.48 -15.03 3.22
N LEU A 233 10.27 -15.81 2.49
CA LEU A 233 11.41 -15.33 1.70
C LEU A 233 11.01 -14.88 0.28
N GLY A 234 9.73 -14.95 -0.07
CA GLY A 234 9.23 -14.59 -1.40
C GLY A 234 7.76 -15.00 -1.64
N PRO A 235 7.19 -14.63 -2.81
CA PRO A 235 5.80 -14.86 -3.17
C PRO A 235 5.34 -16.32 -3.17
N GLU A 236 6.25 -17.26 -3.45
CA GLU A 236 5.92 -18.69 -3.47
C GLU A 236 6.01 -19.37 -2.11
N SER A 237 6.45 -18.65 -1.08
CA SER A 237 6.78 -19.31 0.19
C SER A 237 5.53 -19.86 0.88
N CYS A 238 4.37 -19.24 0.71
CA CYS A 238 3.11 -19.75 1.26
C CYS A 238 2.43 -20.80 0.39
N SER A 239 2.44 -20.66 -0.93
CA SER A 239 1.88 -21.69 -1.82
C SER A 239 2.67 -23.01 -1.74
N PHE A 240 3.98 -22.94 -1.50
CA PHE A 240 4.82 -24.12 -1.27
C PHE A 240 4.56 -24.78 0.10
N LEU A 241 4.42 -23.98 1.16
CA LEU A 241 4.23 -24.50 2.53
C LEU A 241 2.79 -24.95 2.80
N TYR A 242 1.82 -24.34 2.12
CA TYR A 242 0.40 -24.60 2.28
C TYR A 242 -0.26 -24.68 0.90
N PRO A 243 -0.03 -25.77 0.15
CA PRO A 243 -0.74 -25.98 -1.11
C PRO A 243 -2.23 -25.97 -0.83
N GLU A 244 -2.99 -25.21 -1.63
CA GLU A 244 -4.45 -25.30 -1.58
C GLU A 244 -4.85 -26.77 -1.74
N PRO A 245 -5.82 -27.27 -0.95
CA PRO A 245 -6.35 -28.60 -1.19
C PRO A 245 -6.85 -28.59 -2.63
N ALA A 246 -6.23 -29.43 -3.47
CA ALA A 246 -6.58 -29.52 -4.86
C ALA A 246 -8.05 -29.94 -4.98
N GLU A 247 -8.92 -28.95 -5.18
CA GLU A 247 -10.20 -29.19 -5.82
C GLU A 247 -9.83 -29.80 -7.19
N ASP A 248 -10.14 -31.09 -7.33
CA ASP A 248 -9.89 -31.96 -8.49
C ASP A 248 -8.53 -32.68 -8.65
N ALA A 249 -7.77 -32.93 -7.58
CA ALA A 249 -6.73 -33.99 -7.62
C ALA A 249 -7.30 -35.43 -7.63
N ALA A 250 -8.62 -35.60 -7.45
CA ALA A 250 -9.27 -36.91 -7.58
C ALA A 250 -9.40 -37.36 -9.05
N ASN A 251 -9.33 -36.46 -10.04
CA ASN A 251 -9.47 -36.81 -11.46
C ASN A 251 -8.15 -37.10 -12.18
N ILE A 252 -7.00 -36.68 -11.63
CA ILE A 252 -5.69 -36.91 -12.28
C ILE A 252 -5.08 -38.27 -11.87
N LEU A 253 -5.42 -38.80 -10.69
CA LEU A 253 -5.00 -40.15 -10.26
C LEU A 253 -5.86 -41.29 -10.86
N SER A 254 -7.00 -40.98 -11.47
CA SER A 254 -7.82 -41.96 -12.20
C SER A 254 -7.18 -42.38 -13.54
N HIS A 255 -6.51 -41.46 -14.24
CA HIS A 255 -5.87 -41.76 -15.51
C HIS A 255 -4.49 -42.41 -15.41
N SER A 256 -3.80 -42.32 -14.26
CA SER A 256 -2.50 -42.99 -14.07
C SER A 256 -2.63 -44.44 -13.57
N MET A 257 -3.72 -44.80 -12.87
CA MET A 257 -3.97 -46.19 -12.47
C MET A 257 -4.46 -47.08 -13.62
N ALA A 258 -5.07 -46.51 -14.66
CA ALA A 258 -5.40 -47.25 -15.89
C ALA A 258 -4.14 -47.65 -16.70
N PHE A 259 -3.05 -46.89 -16.60
CA PHE A 259 -1.80 -47.18 -17.29
C PHE A 259 -1.01 -48.33 -16.63
N TRP A 260 -1.12 -48.50 -15.31
CA TRP A 260 -0.48 -49.62 -14.60
C TRP A 260 -1.30 -50.92 -14.66
N ALA A 261 -2.63 -50.85 -14.79
CA ALA A 261 -3.47 -52.03 -14.99
C ALA A 261 -3.30 -52.68 -16.38
N ALA A 262 -2.94 -51.91 -17.42
CA ALA A 262 -2.72 -52.44 -18.77
C ALA A 262 -1.32 -53.08 -18.97
N LEU A 263 -0.32 -52.71 -18.15
CA LEU A 263 1.02 -53.29 -18.20
C LEU A 263 1.19 -54.51 -17.26
N GLY A 264 0.32 -54.67 -16.26
CA GLY A 264 0.32 -55.81 -15.34
C GLY A 264 -0.22 -57.13 -15.90
N THR A 265 -0.90 -57.11 -17.05
CA THR A 265 -1.48 -58.31 -17.69
C THR A 265 -0.58 -58.99 -18.74
N PHE A 266 0.62 -58.48 -19.03
CA PHE A 266 1.52 -59.07 -20.05
C PHE A 266 2.73 -59.86 -19.50
N VAL A 267 2.91 -60.00 -18.18
CA VAL A 267 4.13 -60.63 -17.60
C VAL A 267 3.87 -61.97 -16.86
N PHE A 268 2.63 -62.42 -16.70
CA PHE A 268 2.33 -63.77 -16.18
C PHE A 268 1.74 -64.66 -17.27
N GLY A 269 2.59 -65.09 -18.21
CA GLY A 269 2.14 -65.92 -19.33
C GLY A 269 3.20 -66.76 -20.02
N PHE A 270 4.40 -66.97 -19.48
CA PHE A 270 5.35 -67.96 -19.99
C PHE A 270 6.30 -68.42 -18.89
N CYS A 271 5.92 -69.48 -18.16
CA CYS A 271 6.81 -70.40 -17.44
C CYS A 271 6.00 -71.58 -16.85
N VAL A 272 5.36 -72.38 -17.71
CA VAL A 272 5.02 -73.78 -17.42
C VAL A 272 5.09 -74.57 -18.74
N LEU A 273 6.24 -75.20 -18.99
CA LEU A 273 6.43 -76.55 -19.54
C LEU A 273 7.93 -76.80 -19.76
#